data_AF-A0A9P7BNA5-F1
#
_entry.id   AF-A0A9P7BNA5-F1
#
_cell.length_a   1.000
_cell.length_b   1.000
_cell.length_c   1.000
_cell.angle_alpha   90.00
_cell.angle_beta   90.00
_cell.angle_gamma   90.00
#
_symmetry.space_group_name_H-M   'P 1'
#
loop_
_entity.id
_entity.type
_entity.pdbx_description
1 polymer ?
#
loop_
_entity_poly.entity_id
_entity_poly.type
_entity_poly.pdbx_seq_one_letter_code
_entity_poly.pdbx_strand_id
1 'polypeptide(L)'
;MSFFSDKSKLNDYLKELTRDNTQLIVNELFKLPVTSADTGVLATLPDRKTIIPREKPLPKDKPLTRWEKFAKTKGILNRKRDRMVYNEETGEYEARWGYKPKDKDQLSQDWLIPVPDHGDPMEDQYEKAREAKKANVDKNKKRQRRNQEETTAATIAGKKDIKEMKKSELQAAIAASKQSTASLGKFDKPLNEKKKPKKKSK
;
A
#
# COMPACT_ATOMS: atom_id res chain seq x y z
N MET A 1 9.06 -59.06 -22.83
CA MET A 1 7.79 -58.41 -22.45
C MET A 1 7.54 -57.22 -23.37
N SER A 2 6.94 -57.47 -24.54
CA SER A 2 6.54 -56.41 -25.49
C SER A 2 5.07 -56.62 -25.85
N PHE A 3 4.19 -56.31 -24.90
CA PHE A 3 2.74 -56.53 -25.03
C PHE A 3 2.01 -55.44 -25.87
N PHE A 4 2.71 -54.43 -26.39
CA PHE A 4 2.10 -53.30 -27.09
C PHE A 4 2.76 -53.01 -28.44
N SER A 5 2.81 -54.01 -29.33
CA SER A 5 3.23 -53.79 -30.72
C SER A 5 2.13 -53.18 -31.60
N ASP A 6 0.87 -53.26 -31.16
CA ASP A 6 -0.31 -52.93 -31.97
C ASP A 6 -1.12 -51.81 -31.31
N LYS A 7 -1.05 -50.59 -31.89
CA LYS A 7 -1.62 -49.36 -31.29
C LYS A 7 -3.14 -49.42 -31.16
N SER A 8 -3.83 -50.18 -32.02
CA SER A 8 -5.30 -50.31 -31.96
C SER A 8 -5.74 -51.02 -30.68
N LYS A 9 -5.15 -52.18 -30.39
CA LYS A 9 -5.46 -52.98 -29.20
C LYS A 9 -5.15 -52.23 -27.90
N LEU A 10 -4.08 -51.43 -27.91
CA LEU A 10 -3.76 -50.54 -26.80
C LEU A 10 -4.87 -49.50 -26.58
N ASN A 11 -5.33 -48.85 -27.65
CA ASN A 11 -6.39 -47.83 -27.56
C ASN A 11 -7.72 -48.42 -27.10
N ASP A 12 -8.08 -49.60 -27.57
CA ASP A 12 -9.31 -50.28 -27.16
C ASP A 12 -9.28 -50.62 -25.66
N TYR A 13 -8.16 -51.16 -25.17
CA TYR A 13 -7.97 -51.41 -23.74
C TYR A 13 -8.03 -50.13 -22.89
N LEU A 14 -7.34 -49.06 -23.31
CA LEU A 14 -7.39 -47.77 -22.61
C LEU A 14 -8.79 -47.18 -22.61
N LYS A 15 -9.55 -47.35 -23.70
CA LYS A 15 -10.93 -46.87 -23.82
C LYS A 15 -11.87 -47.63 -22.87
N GLU A 16 -11.77 -48.95 -22.80
CA GLU A 16 -12.57 -49.76 -21.87
C GLU A 16 -12.27 -49.39 -20.42
N LEU A 17 -10.97 -49.31 -20.07
CA LEU A 17 -10.55 -48.95 -18.71
C LEU A 17 -11.01 -47.52 -18.32
N THR A 18 -10.89 -46.55 -19.23
CA THR A 18 -11.33 -45.18 -18.97
C THR A 18 -12.84 -45.07 -18.90
N ARG A 19 -13.59 -45.81 -19.74
CA ARG A 19 -15.06 -45.88 -19.69
C ARG A 19 -15.56 -46.34 -18.31
N ASP A 20 -14.97 -47.39 -17.77
CA ASP A 20 -15.41 -47.94 -16.48
C ASP A 20 -15.12 -46.96 -15.34
N ASN A 21 -13.94 -46.31 -15.36
CA ASN A 21 -13.58 -45.29 -14.38
C ASN A 21 -14.45 -44.03 -14.48
N THR A 22 -14.78 -43.55 -15.68
CA THR A 22 -15.64 -42.38 -15.85
C THR A 22 -17.07 -42.67 -15.44
N GLN A 23 -17.58 -43.89 -15.69
CA GLN A 23 -18.90 -44.31 -15.22
C GLN A 23 -19.02 -44.18 -13.69
N LEU A 24 -17.99 -44.60 -12.93
CA LEU A 24 -17.97 -44.44 -11.48
C LEU A 24 -18.02 -42.96 -11.05
N ILE A 25 -17.27 -42.08 -11.73
CA ILE A 25 -17.27 -40.64 -11.45
C ILE A 25 -18.64 -40.02 -11.72
N VAL A 26 -19.26 -40.36 -12.85
CA VAL A 26 -20.57 -39.85 -13.24
C VAL A 26 -21.64 -40.32 -12.25
N ASN A 27 -21.61 -41.59 -11.83
CA ASN A 27 -22.53 -42.12 -10.83
C ASN A 27 -22.43 -41.35 -9.50
N GLU A 28 -21.24 -40.96 -9.06
CA GLU A 28 -21.06 -40.13 -7.85
C GLU A 28 -21.54 -38.69 -8.04
N LEU A 29 -21.32 -38.09 -9.23
CA LEU A 29 -21.81 -36.75 -9.54
C LEU A 29 -23.34 -36.65 -9.46
N PHE A 30 -24.07 -37.65 -9.96
CA PHE A 30 -25.53 -37.66 -9.93
C PHE A 30 -26.13 -37.94 -8.54
N LYS A 31 -25.33 -38.39 -7.56
CA LYS A 31 -25.75 -38.51 -6.16
C LYS A 31 -25.71 -37.18 -5.40
N LEU A 32 -25.05 -36.15 -5.94
CA LEU A 32 -24.87 -34.86 -5.27
C LEU A 32 -26.18 -34.06 -5.20
N PRO A 33 -26.31 -33.13 -4.23
CA PRO A 33 -27.48 -32.26 -4.14
C PRO A 33 -27.60 -31.38 -5.37
N VAL A 34 -28.81 -31.32 -5.93
CA VAL A 34 -29.11 -30.55 -7.13
C VAL A 34 -30.01 -29.37 -6.76
N THR A 35 -29.63 -28.17 -7.22
CA THR A 35 -30.39 -26.93 -7.07
C THR A 35 -30.83 -26.46 -8.45
N SER A 36 -32.13 -26.23 -8.65
CA SER A 36 -32.65 -25.55 -9.83
C SER A 36 -32.53 -24.04 -9.64
N ALA A 37 -31.74 -23.40 -10.50
CA ALA A 37 -31.64 -21.95 -10.61
C ALA A 37 -32.20 -21.51 -11.97
N ASP A 38 -32.40 -20.20 -12.15
CA ASP A 38 -32.91 -19.63 -13.41
C ASP A 38 -31.97 -19.90 -14.60
N THR A 39 -30.70 -20.20 -14.32
CA THR A 39 -29.68 -20.59 -15.30
C THR A 39 -29.67 -22.08 -15.63
N GLY A 40 -30.43 -22.91 -14.91
CA GLY A 40 -30.53 -24.36 -15.12
C GLY A 40 -30.34 -25.19 -13.85
N VAL A 41 -30.09 -26.48 -14.05
CA VAL A 41 -29.95 -27.48 -12.99
C VAL A 41 -28.47 -27.59 -12.60
N LEU A 42 -28.14 -27.21 -11.37
CA LEU A 42 -26.76 -27.14 -10.87
C LEU A 42 -26.55 -28.12 -9.70
N ALA A 43 -25.46 -28.89 -9.73
CA ALA A 43 -25.07 -29.75 -8.61
C ALA A 43 -24.06 -29.05 -7.68
N THR A 44 -24.20 -29.20 -6.37
CA THR A 44 -23.25 -28.66 -5.40
C THR A 44 -22.06 -29.60 -5.22
N LEU A 45 -20.88 -29.20 -5.70
CA LEU A 45 -19.65 -29.97 -5.56
C LEU A 45 -19.04 -29.82 -4.16
N PRO A 46 -18.43 -30.88 -3.59
CA PRO A 46 -17.70 -30.78 -2.34
C PRO A 46 -16.39 -29.99 -2.49
N ASP A 47 -15.86 -29.52 -1.37
CA ASP A 47 -14.56 -28.86 -1.35
C ASP A 47 -13.44 -29.77 -1.86
N ARG A 48 -12.48 -29.17 -2.58
CA ARG A 48 -11.33 -29.89 -3.12
C ARG A 48 -10.52 -30.54 -1.99
N LYS A 49 -10.28 -31.85 -2.09
CA LYS A 49 -9.42 -32.59 -1.16
C LYS A 49 -7.94 -32.49 -1.49
N THR A 50 -7.61 -32.34 -2.77
CA THR A 50 -6.23 -32.23 -3.24
C THR A 50 -5.67 -30.84 -2.94
N ILE A 51 -4.59 -30.79 -2.17
CA ILE A 51 -3.89 -29.53 -1.85
C ILE A 51 -2.98 -29.20 -3.02
N ILE A 52 -3.33 -28.16 -3.76
CA ILE A 52 -2.53 -27.64 -4.89
C ILE A 52 -1.74 -26.41 -4.38
N PRO A 53 -0.44 -26.29 -4.70
CA PRO A 53 0.32 -25.11 -4.32
C PRO A 53 -0.26 -23.84 -4.95
N ARG A 54 -0.24 -22.75 -4.19
CA ARG A 54 -0.69 -21.44 -4.68
C ARG A 54 0.35 -20.85 -5.62
N GLU A 55 -0.12 -20.16 -6.66
CA GLU A 55 0.73 -19.35 -7.53
C GLU A 55 1.38 -18.18 -6.75
N LYS A 56 0.57 -17.50 -5.92
CA LYS A 56 1.00 -16.33 -5.16
C LYS A 56 1.01 -16.63 -3.66
N PRO A 57 2.01 -16.12 -2.92
CA PRO A 57 2.03 -16.24 -1.47
C PRO A 57 0.78 -15.59 -0.87
N LEU A 58 0.47 -15.99 0.35
CA LEU A 58 -0.60 -15.33 1.09
C LEU A 58 -0.25 -13.84 1.26
N PRO A 59 -1.23 -12.94 1.09
CA PRO A 59 -1.03 -11.53 1.40
C PRO A 59 -0.50 -11.41 2.84
N LYS A 60 0.66 -10.77 3.00
CA LYS A 60 1.23 -10.51 4.32
C LYS A 60 0.38 -9.49 5.06
N ASP A 61 0.27 -9.64 6.38
CA ASP A 61 -0.41 -8.66 7.22
C ASP A 61 0.22 -7.28 7.05
N LYS A 62 -0.65 -6.27 6.92
CA LYS A 62 -0.20 -4.89 6.73
C LYS A 62 0.56 -4.43 7.99
N PRO A 63 1.82 -3.99 7.88
CA PRO A 63 2.54 -3.48 9.03
C PRO A 63 1.88 -2.21 9.54
N LEU A 64 1.74 -2.10 10.86
CA LEU A 64 1.11 -0.97 11.53
C LEU A 64 1.87 0.34 11.21
N THR A 65 1.12 1.38 10.86
CA THR A 65 1.67 2.73 10.68
C THR A 65 2.15 3.32 12.00
N ARG A 66 2.97 4.37 11.96
CA ARG A 66 3.43 5.07 13.17
C ARG A 66 2.26 5.60 14.01
N TRP A 67 1.21 6.10 13.37
CA TRP A 67 0.02 6.58 14.06
C TRP A 67 -0.77 5.45 14.69
N GLU A 68 -0.94 4.31 14.00
CA GLU A 68 -1.61 3.14 14.57
C GLU A 68 -0.84 2.55 15.75
N LYS A 69 0.50 2.51 15.69
CA LYS A 69 1.35 2.14 16.82
C LYS A 69 1.09 3.07 18.02
N PHE A 70 1.06 4.37 17.78
CA PHE A 70 0.77 5.36 18.81
C PHE A 70 -0.67 5.26 19.36
N ALA A 71 -1.66 5.08 18.48
CA ALA A 71 -3.05 4.93 18.86
C ALA A 71 -3.25 3.67 19.72
N LYS A 72 -2.61 2.56 19.34
CA LYS A 72 -2.64 1.31 20.12
C LYS A 72 -2.00 1.47 21.50
N THR A 73 -0.84 2.15 21.60
CA THR A 73 -0.18 2.36 22.90
C THR A 73 -0.94 3.33 23.81
N LYS A 74 -1.66 4.29 23.22
CA LYS A 74 -2.50 5.25 23.95
C LYS A 74 -3.94 4.80 24.16
N GLY A 75 -4.34 3.63 23.64
CA GLY A 75 -5.73 3.16 23.71
C GLY A 75 -6.73 4.05 22.95
N ILE A 76 -6.28 4.77 21.92
CA ILE A 76 -7.15 5.63 21.11
C ILE A 76 -7.96 4.74 20.19
N LEU A 77 -9.27 4.67 20.44
CA LEU A 77 -10.22 3.93 19.61
C LEU A 77 -10.62 4.75 18.39
N ASN A 78 -10.64 4.11 17.22
CA ASN A 78 -11.14 4.73 16.00
C ASN A 78 -12.68 4.80 16.05
N ARG A 79 -13.23 6.02 15.98
CA ARG A 79 -14.68 6.25 15.97
C ARG A 79 -15.13 6.60 14.56
N LYS A 80 -16.21 5.98 14.09
CA LYS A 80 -16.87 6.39 12.83
C LYS A 80 -17.38 7.82 12.98
N ARG A 81 -17.13 8.65 11.97
CA ARG A 81 -17.65 10.02 11.89
C ARG A 81 -18.49 10.14 10.62
N ASP A 82 -19.63 10.81 10.74
CA ASP A 82 -20.51 11.01 9.60
C ASP A 82 -20.01 12.10 8.66
N ARG A 83 -20.40 11.95 7.39
CA ARG A 83 -20.03 12.88 6.32
C ARG A 83 -20.78 14.20 6.47
N MET A 84 -22.06 14.17 6.85
CA MET A 84 -22.89 15.35 7.04
C MET A 84 -22.81 15.81 8.49
N VAL A 85 -22.69 17.11 8.70
CA VAL A 85 -22.62 17.75 10.02
C VAL A 85 -23.62 18.89 10.01
N TYR A 86 -24.46 18.93 11.04
CA TYR A 86 -25.42 20.02 11.21
C TYR A 86 -24.68 21.34 11.46
N ASN A 87 -25.07 22.39 10.75
CA ASN A 87 -24.60 23.74 10.98
C ASN A 87 -25.71 24.52 11.71
N GLU A 88 -25.43 24.95 12.95
CA GLU A 88 -26.42 25.61 13.81
C GLU A 88 -26.80 27.01 13.31
N GLU A 89 -25.92 27.66 12.53
CA GLU A 89 -26.16 29.01 11.99
C GLU A 89 -27.09 28.99 10.78
N THR A 90 -26.89 28.04 9.86
CA THR A 90 -27.69 27.91 8.62
C THR A 90 -28.90 26.99 8.81
N GLY A 91 -28.92 26.19 9.87
CA GLY A 91 -29.95 25.18 10.13
C GLY A 91 -29.92 24.00 9.15
N GLU A 92 -28.89 23.91 8.30
CA GLU A 92 -28.76 22.90 7.26
C GLU A 92 -27.70 21.84 7.61
N TYR A 93 -27.84 20.66 7.01
CA TYR A 93 -26.80 19.64 7.05
C TYR A 93 -25.77 19.92 5.96
N GLU A 94 -24.55 20.24 6.36
CA GLU A 94 -23.45 20.52 5.45
C GLU A 94 -22.43 19.38 5.46
N ALA A 95 -21.74 19.17 4.33
CA ALA A 95 -20.73 18.12 4.25
C ALA A 95 -19.48 18.53 5.05
N ARG A 96 -18.87 17.62 5.82
CA ARG A 96 -17.59 17.89 6.51
C ARG A 96 -16.44 18.13 5.53
N TRP A 97 -16.50 17.53 4.36
CA TRP A 97 -15.53 17.65 3.27
C TRP A 97 -16.24 17.37 1.93
N GLY A 98 -15.72 17.91 0.83
CA GLY A 98 -16.29 17.71 -0.52
C GLY A 98 -16.95 18.96 -1.09
N TYR A 99 -18.13 18.82 -1.70
CA TYR A 99 -18.89 19.95 -2.25
C TYR A 99 -19.48 20.79 -1.12
N LYS A 100 -19.24 22.11 -1.17
CA LYS A 100 -19.71 23.09 -0.18
C LYS A 100 -19.52 22.59 1.28
N PRO A 101 -18.26 22.35 1.72
CA PRO A 101 -18.06 21.81 3.06
C PRO A 101 -18.45 22.83 4.14
N LYS A 102 -18.76 22.37 5.35
CA LYS A 102 -19.02 23.22 6.51
C LYS A 102 -17.82 24.15 6.77
N ASP A 103 -16.63 23.56 6.76
CA ASP A 103 -15.36 24.27 6.77
C ASP A 103 -14.92 24.58 5.33
N LYS A 104 -15.79 25.20 4.51
CA LYS A 104 -15.28 25.99 3.36
C LYS A 104 -14.23 26.89 3.96
N ASP A 105 -13.01 26.89 3.41
CA ASP A 105 -11.88 27.72 3.85
C ASP A 105 -12.45 28.96 4.53
N GLN A 106 -12.45 29.02 5.87
CA GLN A 106 -13.16 30.08 6.61
C GLN A 106 -12.69 31.43 6.06
N LEU A 107 -11.39 31.50 5.77
CA LEU A 107 -10.75 32.60 5.08
C LEU A 107 -11.24 32.91 3.65
N SER A 108 -11.82 32.00 2.88
CA SER A 108 -12.23 32.28 1.48
C SER A 108 -13.62 32.90 1.33
N GLN A 109 -14.45 32.81 2.37
CA GLN A 109 -15.84 33.30 2.38
C GLN A 109 -16.03 34.39 3.44
N ASP A 110 -15.18 34.44 4.46
CA ASP A 110 -15.17 35.56 5.40
C ASP A 110 -14.78 36.82 4.63
N TRP A 111 -15.70 37.79 4.60
CA TRP A 111 -15.52 39.08 3.95
C TRP A 111 -14.45 39.94 4.64
N LEU A 112 -14.08 39.59 5.88
CA LEU A 112 -13.08 40.27 6.69
C LEU A 112 -12.34 39.26 7.57
N ILE A 113 -11.01 39.30 7.54
CA ILE A 113 -10.15 38.50 8.41
C ILE A 113 -9.37 39.46 9.30
N PRO A 114 -9.55 39.42 10.63
CA PRO A 114 -8.83 40.32 11.52
C PRO A 114 -7.33 40.00 11.46
N VAL A 115 -6.52 41.04 11.24
CA VAL A 115 -5.07 40.94 11.38
C VAL A 115 -4.76 40.85 12.88
N PRO A 116 -3.95 39.87 13.33
CA PRO A 116 -3.55 39.77 14.73
C PRO A 116 -2.83 41.05 15.21
N ASP A 117 -3.04 41.46 16.46
CA ASP A 117 -2.50 42.71 17.04
C ASP A 117 -0.95 42.82 17.00
N HIS A 118 -0.25 41.71 16.81
CA HIS A 118 1.22 41.63 16.69
C HIS A 118 1.68 41.16 15.30
N GLY A 119 0.78 41.12 14.32
CA GLY A 119 1.08 40.74 12.94
C GLY A 119 1.62 41.92 12.13
N ASP A 120 2.32 41.62 11.05
CA ASP A 120 2.69 42.64 10.06
C ASP A 120 1.42 43.10 9.33
N PRO A 121 1.04 44.39 9.41
CA PRO A 121 -0.15 44.93 8.74
C PRO A 121 -0.11 44.81 7.21
N MET A 122 1.06 44.55 6.61
CA MET A 122 1.24 44.43 5.16
C MET A 122 1.11 42.97 4.65
N GLU A 123 0.97 41.97 5.52
CA GLU A 123 0.88 40.56 5.15
C GLU A 123 -0.56 40.14 4.79
N ASP A 124 -0.75 39.55 3.61
CA ASP A 124 -2.04 38.99 3.19
C ASP A 124 -2.38 37.72 3.99
N GLN A 125 -3.35 37.82 4.89
CA GLN A 125 -3.79 36.72 5.73
C GLN A 125 -4.45 35.58 4.93
N TYR A 126 -5.04 35.88 3.76
CA TYR A 126 -5.65 34.87 2.89
C TYR A 126 -4.57 34.00 2.24
N GLU A 127 -3.49 34.62 1.74
CA GLU A 127 -2.35 33.91 1.19
C GLU A 127 -1.68 33.03 2.25
N LYS A 128 -1.43 33.59 3.43
CA LYS A 128 -0.83 32.88 4.56
C LYS A 128 -1.57 31.59 4.94
N ALA A 129 -2.90 31.62 4.97
CA ALA A 129 -3.65 30.39 5.28
C ALA A 129 -3.65 29.38 4.14
N ARG A 130 -3.66 29.83 2.87
CA ARG A 130 -3.49 28.93 1.72
C ARG A 130 -2.14 28.23 1.79
N GLU A 131 -1.08 28.96 2.12
CA GLU A 131 0.25 28.40 2.33
C GLU A 131 0.29 27.43 3.52
N ALA A 132 -0.31 27.79 4.66
CA ALA A 132 -0.38 26.92 5.83
C ALA A 132 -1.13 25.61 5.53
N LYS A 133 -2.24 25.68 4.78
CA LYS A 133 -3.00 24.52 4.32
C LYS A 133 -2.17 23.64 3.40
N LYS A 134 -1.48 24.23 2.42
CA LYS A 134 -0.56 23.51 1.52
C LYS A 134 0.57 22.83 2.29
N ALA A 135 1.20 23.53 3.23
CA ALA A 135 2.24 23.00 4.09
C ALA A 135 1.75 21.81 4.94
N ASN A 136 0.53 21.87 5.47
CA ASN A 136 -0.09 20.76 6.20
C ASN A 136 -0.35 19.54 5.31
N VAL A 137 -0.86 19.75 4.09
CA VAL A 137 -1.05 18.69 3.09
C VAL A 137 0.29 18.05 2.72
N ASP A 138 1.32 18.85 2.46
CA ASP A 138 2.64 18.36 2.09
C ASP A 138 3.31 17.60 3.24
N LYS A 139 3.13 18.07 4.49
CA LYS A 139 3.56 17.35 5.69
C LYS A 139 2.86 16.00 5.81
N ASN A 140 1.56 15.92 5.50
CA ASN A 140 0.82 14.65 5.50
C ASN A 140 1.33 13.70 4.41
N LYS A 141 1.50 14.19 3.17
CA LYS A 141 2.08 13.40 2.06
C LYS A 141 3.48 12.89 2.40
N LYS A 142 4.33 13.72 3.02
CA LYS A 142 5.67 13.32 3.49
C LYS A 142 5.61 12.23 4.57
N ARG A 143 4.65 12.30 5.50
CA ARG A 143 4.41 11.25 6.50
C ARG A 143 3.93 9.95 5.85
N GLN A 144 3.02 10.05 4.87
CA GLN A 144 2.53 8.89 4.11
C GLN A 144 3.67 8.19 3.36
N ARG A 145 4.48 8.95 2.61
CA ARG A 145 5.65 8.41 1.90
C ARG A 145 6.63 7.72 2.86
N ARG A 146 6.92 8.35 4.00
CA ARG A 146 7.78 7.74 5.03
C ARG A 146 7.20 6.43 5.56
N ASN A 147 5.89 6.38 5.84
CA ASN A 147 5.25 5.15 6.29
C ASN A 147 5.31 4.07 5.20
N GLN A 148 5.07 4.42 3.94
CA GLN A 148 5.18 3.48 2.81
C GLN A 148 6.58 2.90 2.68
N GLU A 149 7.62 3.75 2.71
CA GLU A 149 9.02 3.31 2.71
C GLU A 149 9.33 2.40 3.92
N GLU A 150 8.75 2.69 5.09
CA GLU A 150 8.90 1.83 6.27
C GLU A 150 8.16 0.48 6.10
N THR A 151 7.00 0.48 5.44
CA THR A 151 6.25 -0.75 5.16
C THR A 151 6.93 -1.64 4.13
N THR A 152 7.46 -1.05 3.04
CA THR A 152 8.16 -1.81 2.00
C THR A 152 9.45 -2.39 2.54
N ALA A 153 10.21 -1.60 3.30
CA ALA A 153 11.42 -2.09 3.94
C ALA A 153 11.14 -3.19 4.97
N ALA A 154 10.08 -3.09 5.79
CA ALA A 154 9.68 -4.17 6.68
C ALA A 154 9.23 -5.45 5.94
N THR A 155 8.72 -5.30 4.72
CA THR A 155 8.25 -6.41 3.89
C THR A 155 9.39 -7.13 3.16
N ILE A 156 10.42 -6.39 2.74
CA ILE A 156 11.56 -6.86 1.94
C ILE A 156 12.76 -7.25 2.83
N ALA A 157 13.13 -6.39 3.77
CA ALA A 157 14.27 -6.59 4.65
C ALA A 157 13.78 -7.11 5.99
N GLY A 158 13.97 -8.40 6.24
CA GLY A 158 13.86 -8.94 7.59
C GLY A 158 14.73 -8.11 8.55
N LYS A 159 14.09 -7.36 9.45
CA LYS A 159 14.64 -6.73 10.66
C LYS A 159 15.97 -5.93 10.52
N LYS A 160 16.29 -5.34 9.36
CA LYS A 160 17.39 -4.35 9.29
C LYS A 160 16.84 -2.94 9.43
N ASP A 161 17.49 -2.12 10.26
CA ASP A 161 17.06 -0.76 10.51
C ASP A 161 17.13 0.09 9.24
N ILE A 162 15.99 0.67 8.86
CA ILE A 162 15.81 1.43 7.61
C ILE A 162 16.78 2.62 7.53
N LYS A 163 17.15 3.19 8.68
CA LYS A 163 18.14 4.27 8.76
C LYS A 163 19.53 3.82 8.32
N GLU A 164 19.91 2.58 8.64
CA GLU A 164 21.21 2.03 8.26
C GLU A 164 21.24 1.72 6.77
N MET A 165 20.16 1.14 6.23
CA MET A 165 20.00 0.91 4.79
C MET A 165 20.08 2.22 3.99
N LYS A 166 19.37 3.26 4.43
CA LYS A 166 19.42 4.59 3.79
C LYS A 166 20.81 5.22 3.89
N LYS A 167 21.50 5.03 5.02
CA LYS A 167 22.87 5.53 5.19
C LYS A 167 23.85 4.83 4.24
N SER A 168 23.74 3.51 4.08
CA SER A 168 24.57 2.78 3.11
C SER A 168 24.25 3.17 1.67
N GLU A 169 22.98 3.34 1.32
CA GLU A 169 22.56 3.76 -0.01
C GLU A 169 23.06 5.18 -0.34
N LEU A 170 22.95 6.12 0.60
CA LEU A 170 23.52 7.47 0.47
C LEU A 170 25.04 7.43 0.32
N GLN A 171 25.74 6.61 1.08
CA GLN A 171 27.20 6.45 0.94
C GLN A 171 27.59 5.88 -0.43
N ALA A 172 26.84 4.90 -0.92
CA ALA A 172 27.05 4.33 -2.25
C ALA A 172 26.76 5.35 -3.37
N ALA A 173 25.68 6.12 -3.26
CA ALA A 173 25.35 7.18 -4.22
C ALA A 173 26.42 8.29 -4.23
N ILE A 174 26.93 8.68 -3.06
CA ILE A 174 28.05 9.64 -2.96
C ILE A 174 29.31 9.07 -3.61
N ALA A 175 29.60 7.77 -3.42
CA ALA A 175 30.76 7.13 -4.03
C ALA A 175 30.63 7.05 -5.56
N ALA A 176 29.46 6.66 -6.07
CA ALA A 176 29.15 6.60 -7.50
C ALA A 176 29.24 8.00 -8.13
N SER A 177 28.64 9.01 -7.51
CA SER A 177 28.72 10.40 -7.98
C SER A 177 30.17 10.89 -8.10
N LYS A 178 31.04 10.58 -7.12
CA LYS A 178 32.45 10.95 -7.20
C LYS A 178 33.17 10.25 -8.35
N GLN A 179 32.93 8.96 -8.54
CA GLN A 179 33.52 8.18 -9.64
C GLN A 179 33.06 8.66 -11.01
N SER A 180 31.83 9.19 -11.14
CA SER A 180 31.28 9.71 -12.39
C SER A 180 31.85 11.07 -12.80
N THR A 181 32.49 11.81 -11.89
CA THR A 181 33.15 13.08 -12.26
C THR A 181 34.54 12.81 -12.83
N ALA A 182 34.93 13.53 -13.89
CA ALA A 182 36.24 13.41 -14.52
C ALA A 182 37.43 13.66 -13.56
N SER A 183 37.18 14.35 -12.44
CA SER A 183 38.17 14.61 -11.39
C SER A 183 38.13 13.63 -10.22
N LEU A 184 37.32 12.56 -10.29
CA LEU A 184 37.09 11.60 -9.20
C LEU A 184 36.68 12.27 -7.87
N GLY A 185 36.01 13.42 -7.95
CA GLY A 185 35.59 14.22 -6.80
C GLY A 185 36.70 15.02 -6.11
N LYS A 186 37.83 15.25 -6.80
CA LYS A 186 38.98 16.01 -6.26
C LYS A 186 38.69 17.50 -6.09
N PHE A 187 37.81 18.07 -6.92
CA PHE A 187 37.44 19.49 -6.87
C PHE A 187 36.03 19.75 -6.31
N ASP A 188 35.31 18.70 -5.92
CA ASP A 188 33.97 18.84 -5.35
C ASP A 188 34.03 19.43 -3.93
N LYS A 189 33.14 20.37 -3.62
CA LYS A 189 33.03 20.96 -2.27
C LYS A 189 32.72 19.85 -1.24
N PRO A 190 33.46 19.76 -0.12
CA PRO A 190 33.21 18.73 0.88
C PRO A 190 31.86 18.94 1.56
N LEU A 191 30.99 17.92 1.53
CA LEU A 191 29.65 17.92 2.16
C LEU A 191 29.66 18.11 3.69
N ASN A 192 30.80 17.97 4.35
CA ASN A 192 30.97 18.19 5.79
C ASN A 192 32.35 18.80 6.05
N GLU A 193 32.46 20.12 6.09
CA GLU A 193 33.72 20.84 6.36
C GLU A 193 34.38 20.41 7.68
N LYS A 194 33.58 19.93 8.66
CA LYS A 194 34.05 19.51 9.99
C LYS A 194 34.75 18.14 10.03
N LYS A 195 34.75 17.36 8.94
CA LYS A 195 35.46 16.07 8.86
C LYS A 195 36.46 16.09 7.71
N LYS A 196 37.61 16.74 7.93
CA LYS A 196 38.77 16.56 7.05
C LYS A 196 39.20 15.09 7.10
N PRO A 197 39.33 14.39 5.95
CA PRO A 197 39.91 13.05 5.94
C PRO A 197 41.38 13.15 6.38
N LYS A 198 41.76 12.40 7.42
CA LYS A 198 43.18 12.28 7.80
C LYS A 198 43.93 11.65 6.63
N LYS A 199 44.83 12.39 6.00
CA LYS A 199 45.81 11.84 5.06
C LYS A 199 46.68 10.86 5.86
N LYS A 200 46.59 9.56 5.56
CA LYS A 200 47.65 8.63 5.95
C LYS A 200 48.85 8.93 5.05
N SER A 201 49.92 9.48 5.64
CA SER A 201 51.24 9.47 5.01
C SER A 201 51.71 8.02 4.89
N LYS A 202 52.50 7.75 3.84
CA LYS A 202 53.22 6.48 3.65
C LYS A 202 54.06 6.13 4.87
#